data_AF-A0A2J8G0L4-F1
#
_entry.id   AF-A0A2J8G0L4-F1
#
_cell.length_a   1.000
_cell.length_b   1.000
_cell.length_c   1.000
_cell.angle_alpha   90.00
_cell.angle_beta   90.00
_cell.angle_gamma   90.00
#
_symmetry.space_group_name_H-M   'P 1'
#
loop_
_entity.id
_entity.type
_entity.pdbx_description
1 polymer ?
#
loop_
_entity_poly.entity_id
_entity_poly.type
_entity_poly.pdbx_seq_one_letter_code
_entity_poly.pdbx_strand_id
1 'polypeptide(L)'
;MTDLNKQQVFDQVKDALVELFEIDEADIQPEAHLYQDLDLDSIDAVDLVVHLQNVTGKKIKPEEFKMVRTVDDVVESVVELLKEA
;
A
#
# COMPACT_ATOMS: atom_id res chain seq x y z
N MET A 1 22.61 0.02 -2.36
CA MET A 1 22.00 -0.82 -1.32
C MET A 1 20.52 -0.56 -1.45
N THR A 2 19.83 -1.34 -2.26
CA THR A 2 18.40 -1.10 -2.54
C THR A 2 17.65 -2.41 -2.41
N ASP A 3 17.84 -3.06 -1.27
CA ASP A 3 17.00 -4.15 -0.83
C ASP A 3 15.83 -3.50 -0.09
N LEU A 4 14.88 -2.96 -0.85
CA LEU A 4 13.59 -2.56 -0.31
C LEU A 4 12.90 -3.83 0.19
N ASN A 5 13.09 -4.12 1.48
CA ASN A 5 12.46 -5.27 2.13
C ASN A 5 10.96 -5.03 2.31
N LYS A 6 10.18 -6.12 2.37
CA LYS A 6 8.73 -6.11 2.66
C LYS A 6 8.37 -5.16 3.81
N GLN A 7 9.20 -5.11 4.84
CA GLN A 7 9.03 -4.18 5.96
C GLN A 7 9.11 -2.71 5.57
N GLN A 8 10.07 -2.28 4.74
CA GLN A 8 10.16 -0.87 4.35
C GLN A 8 8.98 -0.42 3.48
N VAL A 9 8.49 -1.33 2.62
CA VAL A 9 7.28 -1.08 1.84
C VAL A 9 6.07 -0.98 2.77
N PHE A 10 5.95 -1.90 3.72
CA PHE A 10 4.89 -1.84 4.74
C PHE A 10 4.95 -0.55 5.54
N ASP A 11 6.12 -0.13 6.02
CA ASP A 11 6.29 1.14 6.73
C ASP A 11 5.88 2.33 5.88
N GLN A 12 6.24 2.38 4.59
CA GLN A 12 5.76 3.46 3.71
C GLN A 12 4.27 3.43 3.44
N VAL A 13 3.69 2.24 3.24
CA VAL A 13 2.24 2.10 3.06
C VAL A 13 1.53 2.55 4.34
N LYS A 14 2.04 2.15 5.50
CA LYS A 14 1.52 2.54 6.80
C LYS A 14 1.58 4.06 6.99
N ASP A 15 2.74 4.66 6.75
CA ASP A 15 2.95 6.10 6.87
C ASP A 15 2.02 6.87 5.93
N ALA A 16 1.91 6.44 4.66
CA ALA A 16 0.98 7.04 3.71
C ALA A 16 -0.48 6.88 4.16
N LEU A 17 -0.87 5.74 4.75
CA LEU A 17 -2.22 5.54 5.25
C LEU A 17 -2.54 6.46 6.45
N VAL A 18 -1.58 6.63 7.35
CA VAL A 18 -1.70 7.54 8.51
C VAL A 18 -1.74 9.00 8.05
N GLU A 19 -0.87 9.41 7.13
CA GLU A 19 -0.77 10.81 6.69
C GLU A 19 -1.90 11.22 5.73
N LEU A 20 -2.30 10.35 4.81
CA LEU A 20 -3.30 10.67 3.78
C LEU A 20 -4.73 10.45 4.24
N PHE A 21 -4.97 9.41 5.05
CA PHE A 21 -6.31 9.01 5.48
C PHE A 21 -6.54 9.16 6.99
N GLU A 22 -5.55 9.69 7.73
CA GLU A 22 -5.66 9.91 9.19
C GLU A 22 -6.00 8.62 9.97
N ILE A 23 -5.59 7.47 9.43
CA ILE A 23 -5.80 6.16 10.03
C ILE A 23 -4.79 5.94 11.16
N ASP A 24 -5.21 5.32 12.26
CA ASP A 24 -4.31 4.99 13.36
C ASP A 24 -3.36 3.85 12.95
N GLU A 25 -2.06 4.02 13.25
CA GLU A 25 -1.06 2.99 12.95
C GLU A 25 -1.32 1.66 13.65
N ALA A 26 -2.10 1.67 14.74
CA ALA A 26 -2.52 0.48 15.46
C ALA A 26 -3.59 -0.33 14.71
N ASP A 27 -4.41 0.33 13.88
CA ASP A 27 -5.45 -0.31 13.06
C ASP A 27 -4.87 -0.86 11.74
N ILE A 28 -3.72 -0.33 11.29
CA ILE A 28 -3.02 -0.80 10.09
C ILE A 28 -2.30 -2.12 10.38
N GLN A 29 -3.06 -3.20 10.34
CA GLN A 29 -2.54 -4.56 10.42
C GLN A 29 -2.39 -5.16 9.01
N PRO A 30 -1.41 -6.05 8.77
CA PRO A 30 -1.26 -6.72 7.48
C PRO A 30 -2.54 -7.47 7.06
N GLU A 31 -3.26 -8.02 8.04
CA GLU A 31 -4.55 -8.71 7.86
C GLU A 31 -5.77 -7.78 7.82
N ALA A 32 -5.61 -6.47 8.06
CA ALA A 32 -6.70 -5.51 8.01
C ALA A 32 -7.20 -5.31 6.57
N HIS A 33 -8.51 -5.25 6.40
CA HIS A 33 -9.13 -4.95 5.13
C HIS A 33 -9.21 -3.46 4.86
N LEU A 34 -8.67 -3.04 3.72
CA LEU A 34 -8.69 -1.65 3.26
C LEU A 34 -10.12 -1.08 3.24
N TYR A 35 -11.06 -1.84 2.69
CA TYR A 35 -12.44 -1.38 2.51
C TYR A 35 -13.36 -1.65 3.71
N GLN A 36 -13.03 -2.61 4.58
CA GLN A 36 -13.92 -3.02 5.68
C GLN A 36 -13.45 -2.56 7.05
N ASP A 37 -12.14 -2.64 7.32
CA ASP A 37 -11.57 -2.22 8.59
C ASP A 37 -11.11 -0.77 8.54
N LEU A 38 -10.48 -0.36 7.43
CA LEU A 38 -9.90 0.97 7.27
C LEU A 38 -10.85 1.98 6.59
N ASP A 39 -12.08 1.56 6.26
CA ASP A 39 -13.14 2.37 5.64
C ASP A 39 -12.68 3.13 4.37
N LEU A 40 -11.73 2.56 3.61
CA LEU A 40 -11.23 3.19 2.39
C LEU A 40 -12.21 3.01 1.24
N ASP A 41 -12.48 4.09 0.51
CA ASP A 41 -13.27 4.05 -0.71
C ASP A 41 -12.41 3.67 -1.94
N SER A 42 -13.09 3.37 -3.05
CA SER A 42 -12.41 3.12 -4.34
C SER A 42 -11.59 4.32 -4.84
N ILE A 43 -11.83 5.52 -4.33
CA ILE A 43 -11.07 6.74 -4.64
C ILE A 43 -9.78 6.76 -3.81
N ASP A 44 -9.88 6.49 -2.52
CA ASP A 44 -8.75 6.46 -1.59
C ASP A 44 -7.71 5.42 -1.99
N ALA A 45 -8.16 4.23 -2.41
CA ALA A 45 -7.28 3.20 -2.94
C ALA A 45 -6.45 3.69 -4.15
N VAL A 46 -7.03 4.55 -5.02
CA VAL A 46 -6.31 5.12 -6.17
C VAL A 46 -5.29 6.16 -5.72
N ASP A 47 -5.63 7.03 -4.77
CA ASP A 47 -4.71 8.03 -4.21
C ASP A 47 -3.50 7.36 -3.53
N LEU A 48 -3.73 6.30 -2.74
CA LEU A 48 -2.66 5.51 -2.11
C LEU A 48 -1.70 4.93 -3.17
N VAL A 49 -2.22 4.37 -4.26
CA VAL A 49 -1.40 3.84 -5.38
C VAL A 49 -0.55 4.93 -6.01
N VAL A 50 -1.15 6.08 -6.30
CA VAL A 50 -0.46 7.20 -6.93
C VAL A 50 0.65 7.70 -6.02
N HIS A 51 0.40 7.80 -4.71
CA HIS A 51 1.41 8.15 -3.72
C HIS A 51 2.55 7.13 -3.70
N LEU A 52 2.25 5.84 -3.53
CA LEU A 52 3.25 4.77 -3.51
C LEU A 52 4.07 4.71 -4.80
N GLN A 53 3.44 4.91 -5.96
CA GLN A 53 4.12 4.99 -7.24
C GLN A 53 5.10 6.18 -7.31
N ASN A 54 4.73 7.33 -6.74
CA ASN A 54 5.62 8.49 -6.71
C ASN A 54 6.81 8.26 -5.77
N VAL A 55 6.61 7.63 -4.61
CA VAL A 55 7.68 7.39 -3.64
C VAL A 55 8.61 6.26 -4.09
N THR A 56 8.05 5.16 -4.60
CA THR A 56 8.84 4.01 -5.09
C THR A 56 9.42 4.22 -6.49
N GLY A 57 8.85 5.16 -7.26
CA GLY A 57 9.17 5.39 -8.67
C GLY A 57 8.76 4.25 -9.60
N LYS A 58 7.97 3.27 -9.11
CA LYS A 58 7.50 2.11 -9.87
C LYS A 58 6.08 2.31 -10.34
N LYS A 59 5.81 1.93 -11.60
CA LYS A 59 4.46 1.96 -12.16
C LYS A 59 3.62 0.83 -11.58
N ILE A 60 2.72 1.15 -10.67
CA ILE A 60 1.74 0.23 -10.13
C ILE A 60 0.49 0.32 -11.01
N LYS A 61 -0.03 -0.81 -11.48
CA LYS A 61 -1.27 -0.81 -12.27
C LYS A 61 -2.46 -0.74 -11.32
N PRO A 62 -3.45 0.14 -11.58
CA PRO A 62 -4.65 0.21 -10.75
C PRO A 62 -5.48 -1.09 -10.79
N GLU A 63 -5.30 -1.95 -11.79
CA GLU A 63 -5.96 -3.26 -11.86
C GLU A 63 -5.44 -4.25 -10.82
N GLU A 64 -4.14 -4.27 -10.54
CA GLU A 64 -3.53 -5.08 -9.47
C GLU A 64 -4.13 -4.66 -8.12
N PHE A 65 -4.24 -3.35 -7.92
CA PHE A 65 -4.80 -2.74 -6.72
C PHE A 65 -6.32 -2.81 -6.60
N LYS A 66 -7.04 -3.23 -7.65
CA LYS A 66 -8.46 -3.58 -7.53
C LYS A 66 -8.65 -4.98 -6.97
N MET A 67 -7.63 -5.84 -7.06
CA MET A 67 -7.67 -7.20 -6.53
C MET A 67 -7.19 -7.28 -5.09
N VAL A 68 -6.32 -6.35 -4.66
CA VAL A 68 -5.88 -6.27 -3.26
C VAL A 68 -7.05 -5.91 -2.34
N ARG A 69 -7.19 -6.66 -1.24
CA ARG A 69 -8.23 -6.40 -0.23
C ARG A 69 -7.66 -6.06 1.13
N THR A 70 -6.43 -6.48 1.39
CA THR A 70 -5.75 -6.29 2.66
C THR A 70 -4.51 -5.43 2.51
N VAL A 71 -3.99 -4.93 3.62
CA VAL A 71 -2.72 -4.19 3.64
C VAL A 71 -1.57 -5.10 3.18
N ASP A 72 -1.57 -6.39 3.55
CA ASP A 72 -0.53 -7.32 3.10
C ASP A 72 -0.54 -7.49 1.57
N ASP A 73 -1.72 -7.63 0.94
CA ASP A 73 -1.83 -7.72 -0.53
C ASP A 73 -1.21 -6.51 -1.24
N VAL A 74 -1.41 -5.31 -0.71
CA VAL A 74 -0.82 -4.06 -1.23
C VAL A 74 0.70 -4.13 -1.14
N VAL A 75 1.20 -4.50 0.04
CA VAL A 75 2.62 -4.58 0.30
C VAL A 75 3.28 -5.65 -0.55
N GLU A 76 2.66 -6.81 -0.70
CA GLU A 76 3.15 -7.88 -1.58
C GLU A 76 3.20 -7.41 -3.04
N SER A 77 2.13 -6.79 -3.54
CA SER A 77 2.09 -6.27 -4.91
C SER A 77 3.24 -5.30 -5.19
N VAL A 78 3.53 -4.39 -4.25
CA VAL A 78 4.63 -3.42 -4.39
C VAL A 78 5.99 -4.11 -4.27
N VAL A 79 6.14 -5.08 -3.35
CA VAL A 79 7.38 -5.84 -3.18
C VAL A 79 7.70 -6.68 -4.42
N GLU A 80 6.71 -7.34 -5.03
CA GLU A 80 6.88 -8.09 -6.27
C GLU A 80 7.33 -7.17 -7.42
N LEU A 81 6.68 -6.00 -7.57
CA LEU A 81 7.09 -4.99 -8.54
C LEU A 81 8.52 -4.46 -8.34
N LEU A 82 9.01 -4.45 -7.10
CA LEU A 82 10.37 -4.05 -6.77
C LEU A 82 11.38 -5.18 -7.03
N LYS A 83 10.99 -6.45 -6.86
CA LYS A 83 11.82 -7.64 -7.14
C LYS A 83 12.01 -7.91 -8.62
N GLU A 84 11.03 -7.58 -9.45
CA GLU A 84 11.11 -7.78 -10.91
C GLU A 84 11.95 -6.72 -11.65
N ALA A 85 12.64 -5.82 -10.93
CA ALA A 85 13.36 -4.69 -11.51
C ALA A 85 14.89 -4.69 -11.36
#